data_AF-A0AAV7JC61-F1
#
_entry.id   AF-A0AAV7JC61-F1
#
_cell.length_a   1.000
_cell.length_b   1.000
_cell.length_c   1.000
_cell.angle_alpha   90.00
_cell.angle_beta   90.00
_cell.angle_gamma   90.00
#
_symmetry.space_group_name_H-M   'P 1'
#
loop_
_entity.id
_entity.type
_entity.pdbx_description
1 polymer ?
#
loop_
_entity_poly.entity_id
_entity_poly.type
_entity_poly.pdbx_seq_one_letter_code
_entity_poly.pdbx_strand_id
1 'polypeptide(L)'
;MSDDELMDNDDYDLEYDDSEPDVEADLENQYYNSKTLKCDDPDAALTAFRRVLQLEEEKGDWGFKALKQMMKLEFHLGRFSQMMEHYQQLLTYIKVIFGLLGLLVVLLIKRSTI
;
A
#
# COMPACT_ATOMS: atom_id res chain seq x y z
N MET A 1 -40.09 7.44 31.48
CA MET A 1 -40.70 6.13 31.14
C MET A 1 -40.30 5.84 29.71
N SER A 2 -39.57 4.81 29.34
CA SER A 2 -38.45 4.04 29.92
C SER A 2 -37.83 3.38 28.68
N ASP A 3 -36.50 3.43 28.60
CA ASP A 3 -35.66 2.58 27.75
C ASP A 3 -35.89 1.11 28.16
N ASP A 4 -36.13 0.24 27.18
CA ASP A 4 -36.19 -1.25 27.19
C ASP A 4 -37.16 -1.61 26.04
N GLU A 5 -36.80 -2.25 24.92
CA GLU A 5 -36.10 -3.54 24.79
C GLU A 5 -35.21 -3.56 23.53
N LEU A 6 -33.91 -3.72 23.75
CA LEU A 6 -32.96 -4.27 22.79
C LEU A 6 -33.11 -5.80 22.74
N MET A 7 -32.77 -6.35 21.58
CA MET A 7 -32.57 -7.78 21.27
C MET A 7 -33.85 -8.58 20.99
N ASP A 8 -34.07 -8.94 19.72
CA ASP A 8 -34.07 -10.34 19.27
C ASP A 8 -34.47 -10.42 17.79
N ASN A 9 -33.48 -10.44 16.90
CA ASN A 9 -33.57 -11.29 15.71
C ASN A 9 -32.15 -11.61 15.25
N ASP A 10 -31.57 -12.54 15.97
CA ASP A 10 -30.42 -13.35 15.60
C ASP A 10 -30.70 -14.12 14.29
N ASP A 11 -30.56 -13.46 13.15
CA ASP A 11 -30.28 -14.13 11.87
C ASP A 11 -29.59 -13.19 10.88
N TYR A 12 -28.58 -12.46 11.36
CA TYR A 12 -27.48 -12.08 10.48
C TYR A 12 -26.72 -13.37 10.18
N ASP A 13 -27.20 -14.09 9.17
CA ASP A 13 -26.39 -15.00 8.38
C ASP A 13 -25.29 -14.16 7.73
N LEU A 14 -24.27 -13.84 8.54
CA LEU A 14 -22.97 -13.45 8.04
C LEU A 14 -22.46 -14.72 7.37
N GLU A 15 -22.91 -14.96 6.14
CA GLU A 15 -22.12 -15.65 5.14
C GLU A 15 -20.77 -14.91 5.19
N TYR A 16 -19.84 -15.45 5.97
CA TYR A 16 -18.43 -15.21 5.77
C TYR A 16 -18.22 -15.66 4.33
N ASP A 17 -18.29 -14.70 3.43
CA ASP A 17 -17.83 -14.86 2.08
C ASP A 17 -16.40 -15.38 2.24
N ASP A 18 -16.23 -16.67 1.98
CA ASP A 18 -14.94 -17.39 1.96
C ASP A 18 -14.09 -16.90 0.76
N SER A 19 -14.34 -15.65 0.35
CA SER A 19 -13.57 -14.84 -0.55
C SER A 19 -12.17 -14.72 0.02
N GLU A 20 -11.21 -15.01 -0.84
CA GLU A 20 -9.80 -14.88 -0.53
C GLU A 20 -9.52 -13.52 0.13
N PRO A 21 -8.60 -13.46 1.11
CA PRO A 21 -8.27 -12.22 1.80
C PRO A 21 -8.01 -11.11 0.77
N ASP A 22 -8.74 -10.01 0.87
CA ASP A 22 -8.57 -8.86 -0.01
C ASP A 22 -7.25 -8.16 0.34
N VAL A 23 -6.17 -8.65 -0.28
CA VAL A 23 -4.80 -8.15 -0.10
C VAL A 23 -4.74 -6.63 -0.36
N GLU A 24 -5.58 -6.10 -1.25
CA GLU A 24 -5.64 -4.67 -1.54
C GLU A 24 -6.23 -3.89 -0.35
N ALA A 25 -7.29 -4.41 0.27
CA ALA A 25 -7.87 -3.84 1.49
C ALA A 25 -6.89 -3.89 2.67
N ASP A 26 -6.12 -4.98 2.82
CA ASP A 26 -5.10 -5.11 3.85
C ASP A 26 -3.95 -4.10 3.66
N LEU A 27 -3.50 -3.91 2.41
CA LEU A 27 -2.48 -2.91 2.05
C LEU A 27 -2.97 -1.48 2.33
N GLU A 28 -4.21 -1.17 1.95
CA GLU A 28 -4.83 0.13 2.19
C GLU A 28 -4.92 0.45 3.68
N ASN A 29 -5.46 -0.49 4.46
CA ASN A 29 -5.61 -0.37 5.91
C ASN A 29 -4.25 -0.15 6.59
N GLN A 30 -3.25 -0.97 6.24
CA GLN A 30 -1.91 -0.84 6.79
C GLN A 30 -1.26 0.51 6.43
N TYR A 31 -1.49 1.02 5.22
CA TYR A 31 -0.96 2.31 4.80
C TYR A 31 -1.59 3.49 5.57
N TYR A 32 -2.91 3.49 5.78
CA TYR A 32 -3.55 4.56 6.56
C TYR A 32 -3.19 4.51 8.04
N ASN A 33 -3.07 3.31 8.62
CA ASN A 33 -2.54 3.14 9.98
C ASN A 33 -1.15 3.76 10.11
N SER A 34 -0.27 3.51 9.13
CA SER A 34 1.07 4.08 9.09
C SER A 34 1.07 5.61 9.00
N LYS A 35 0.09 6.20 8.31
CA LYS A 35 -0.05 7.66 8.18
C LYS A 35 -0.43 8.34 9.50
N THR A 36 -1.33 7.75 10.27
CA THR A 36 -1.76 8.31 11.56
C THR A 36 -0.58 8.43 12.53
N LEU A 37 0.32 7.44 12.53
CA LEU A 37 1.49 7.39 13.41
C LEU A 37 2.55 8.46 13.12
N LYS A 38 2.52 9.11 11.95
CA LYS A 38 3.60 10.03 11.52
C LYS A 38 3.83 11.21 12.45
N CYS A 39 2.79 11.69 13.11
CA CYS A 39 2.85 12.84 14.01
C CYS A 39 3.22 12.45 15.44
N ASP A 40 2.89 11.23 15.85
CA ASP A 40 3.05 10.76 17.23
C ASP A 40 4.40 10.06 17.43
N ASP A 41 4.73 9.11 16.54
CA ASP A 41 5.96 8.33 16.58
C ASP A 41 6.47 8.07 15.14
N PRO A 42 7.44 8.85 14.66
CA PRO A 42 7.94 8.72 13.30
C PRO A 42 8.72 7.41 13.07
N ASP A 43 9.28 6.80 14.12
CA ASP A 43 9.97 5.51 14.04
C ASP A 43 8.97 4.34 13.94
N ALA A 44 7.87 4.40 14.69
CA ALA A 44 6.76 3.47 14.55
C ALA A 44 6.11 3.59 13.16
N ALA A 45 5.92 4.83 12.65
CA ALA A 45 5.40 5.06 11.31
C ALA A 45 6.29 4.44 10.22
N LEU A 46 7.62 4.59 10.31
CA LEU A 46 8.56 3.94 9.39
C LEU A 46 8.44 2.42 9.42
N THR A 47 8.29 1.83 10.62
CA THR A 47 8.09 0.38 10.77
C THR A 47 6.77 -0.06 10.15
N ALA A 48 5.70 0.70 10.32
CA ALA A 48 4.39 0.41 9.75
C ALA A 48 4.41 0.50 8.21
N PHE A 49 5.07 1.50 7.62
CA PHE A 49 5.24 1.59 6.18
C PHE A 49 6.09 0.45 5.60
N ARG A 50 7.10 -0.05 6.34
CA ARG A 50 7.84 -1.25 5.93
C ARG A 50 6.94 -2.48 5.83
N ARG A 51 5.90 -2.58 6.66
CA ARG A 51 4.94 -3.70 6.56
C ARG A 51 4.14 -3.63 5.26
N VAL A 52 3.76 -2.45 4.79
CA VAL A 52 3.12 -2.28 3.46
C VAL A 52 4.02 -2.87 2.37
N LEU A 53 5.33 -2.61 2.41
CA LEU A 53 6.29 -3.16 1.44
C LEU A 53 6.51 -4.68 1.55
N GLN A 54 6.26 -5.27 2.72
CA GLN A 54 6.37 -6.73 2.93
C GLN A 54 5.11 -7.47 2.51
N LEU A 55 3.95 -6.82 2.65
CA LEU A 55 2.65 -7.36 2.22
C LEU A 55 2.46 -7.26 0.71
N GLU A 56 3.06 -6.26 0.07
CA GLU A 56 2.99 -6.09 -1.37
C GLU A 56 3.90 -7.11 -2.09
N GLU A 57 3.31 -8.16 -2.65
CA GLU A 57 4.04 -9.22 -3.37
C GLU A 57 4.63 -8.73 -4.70
N GLU A 58 3.84 -7.97 -5.46
CA GLU A 58 4.25 -7.33 -6.71
C GLU A 58 4.25 -5.81 -6.58
N LYS A 59 5.27 -5.15 -7.13
CA LYS A 59 5.43 -3.69 -7.05
C LYS A 59 4.21 -2.96 -7.61
N GLY A 60 3.43 -2.37 -6.70
CA GLY A 60 2.18 -1.70 -6.98
C GLY A 60 2.13 -0.28 -6.42
N ASP A 61 0.90 0.26 -6.36
CA ASP A 61 0.68 1.64 -5.96
C ASP A 61 0.91 1.86 -4.46
N TRP A 62 0.61 0.86 -3.62
CA TRP A 62 0.72 0.98 -2.16
C TRP A 62 2.17 1.03 -1.69
N GLY A 63 3.04 0.16 -2.20
CA GLY A 63 4.47 0.22 -1.91
C GLY A 63 5.11 1.50 -2.44
N PHE A 64 4.70 1.97 -3.63
CA PHE A 64 5.15 3.26 -4.16
C PHE A 64 4.74 4.43 -3.25
N LYS A 65 3.48 4.46 -2.80
CA LYS A 65 2.97 5.47 -1.86
C LYS A 65 3.71 5.40 -0.51
N ALA A 66 3.96 4.19 0.01
CA ALA A 66 4.68 3.97 1.26
C ALA A 66 6.12 4.48 1.21
N LEU A 67 6.88 4.12 0.17
CA LEU A 67 8.26 4.59 -0.04
C LEU A 67 8.37 6.12 -0.05
N LYS A 68 7.41 6.81 -0.69
CA LYS A 68 7.36 8.29 -0.68
C LYS A 68 7.16 8.85 0.72
N GLN A 69 6.35 8.20 1.57
CA GLN A 69 6.16 8.65 2.95
C GLN A 69 7.39 8.38 3.80
N MET A 70 8.03 7.22 3.64
CA MET A 70 9.26 6.85 4.35
C MET A 70 10.39 7.83 4.05
N MET A 71 10.67 8.13 2.78
CA MET A 71 11.67 9.12 2.40
C MET A 71 11.39 10.50 3.00
N LYS A 72 10.12 10.94 2.98
CA LYS A 72 9.74 12.21 3.60
C LYS A 72 10.05 12.19 5.10
N LEU A 73 9.67 11.14 5.83
CA LEU A 73 9.97 11.04 7.27
C LEU A 73 11.47 11.05 7.54
N GLU A 74 12.23 10.22 6.83
CA GLU A 74 13.68 10.12 7.00
C GLU A 74 14.41 11.42 6.68
N PHE A 75 13.94 12.16 5.67
CA PHE A 75 14.44 13.49 5.38
C PHE A 75 14.24 14.45 6.57
N HIS A 76 13.04 14.45 7.19
CA HIS A 76 12.77 15.31 8.35
C HIS A 76 13.57 14.88 9.59
N LEU A 77 13.90 13.59 9.72
CA LEU A 77 14.73 13.04 10.79
C LEU A 77 16.25 13.19 10.54
N GLY A 78 16.67 13.73 9.39
CA GLY A 78 18.09 13.84 9.01
C GLY A 78 18.75 12.51 8.63
N ARG A 79 17.97 11.47 8.37
CA ARG A 79 18.40 10.10 8.04
C ARG A 79 18.62 9.94 6.53
N PHE A 80 19.54 10.71 5.98
CA PHE A 80 19.72 10.83 4.53
C PHE A 80 20.21 9.56 3.84
N SER A 81 20.99 8.72 4.54
CA SER A 81 21.46 7.45 3.98
C SER A 81 20.29 6.50 3.73
N GLN A 82 19.41 6.31 4.72
CA GLN A 82 18.22 5.47 4.59
C GLN A 82 17.25 6.03 3.56
N MET A 83 17.08 7.37 3.52
CA MET A 83 16.28 8.03 2.49
C MET A 83 16.79 7.69 1.08
N MET A 84 18.11 7.67 0.87
CA MET A 84 18.69 7.36 -0.43
C MET A 84 18.48 5.89 -0.82
N GLU A 85 18.53 4.97 0.14
CA GLU A 85 18.19 3.55 -0.09
C GLU A 85 16.73 3.40 -0.56
N HIS A 86 15.78 4.05 0.13
CA HIS A 86 14.37 4.04 -0.29
C HIS A 86 14.15 4.74 -1.63
N TYR A 87 14.93 5.78 -1.96
CA TYR A 87 14.88 6.42 -3.28
C TYR A 87 15.30 5.45 -4.39
N GLN A 88 16.41 4.71 -4.19
CA GLN A 88 16.84 3.69 -5.14
C GLN A 88 15.79 2.60 -5.33
N GLN A 89 15.14 2.16 -4.25
CA GLN A 89 14.02 1.22 -4.32
C GLN A 89 12.84 1.80 -5.12
N LEU A 90 12.47 3.06 -4.88
CA LEU A 90 11.37 3.70 -5.59
C LEU A 90 11.62 3.80 -7.11
N LEU A 91 12.86 4.02 -7.55
CA LEU A 91 13.21 4.02 -8.98
C LEU A 91 12.92 2.68 -9.67
N THR A 92 12.92 1.57 -8.91
CA THR A 92 12.60 0.26 -9.48
C THR A 92 11.13 0.10 -9.83
N TYR A 93 10.21 0.80 -9.13
CA TYR A 93 8.78 0.86 -9.50
C TYR A 93 8.60 1.55 -10.84
N ILE A 94 9.35 2.64 -11.06
CA ILE A 94 9.30 3.43 -12.30
C ILE A 94 9.89 2.63 -13.48
N LYS A 95 10.98 1.88 -13.25
CA LYS A 95 11.63 1.08 -14.30
C LYS A 95 10.71 -0.04 -14.83
N VAL A 96 9.90 -0.64 -13.95
CA VAL A 96 8.88 -1.62 -14.35
C VAL A 96 7.82 -0.97 -15.23
N ILE A 97 7.29 0.19 -14.84
CA ILE A 97 6.28 0.92 -15.62
C ILE A 97 6.79 1.28 -17.02
N PHE A 98 8.00 1.82 -17.14
CA PHE A 98 8.57 2.15 -18.46
C PHE A 98 8.88 0.91 -19.31
N GLY A 99 9.31 -0.20 -18.69
CA GLY A 99 9.52 -1.47 -19.39
C GLY A 99 8.22 -2.03 -19.95
N LEU A 100 7.15 -2.04 -19.16
CA LEU A 100 5.83 -2.54 -19.55
C LEU A 100 5.17 -1.66 -20.61
N LEU A 101 5.21 -0.33 -20.45
CA LEU A 101 4.70 0.59 -21.48
C LEU A 101 5.50 0.48 -22.77
N GLY A 102 6.83 0.36 -22.69
CA GLY A 102 7.68 0.14 -23.86
C GLY A 102 7.32 -1.15 -24.59
N LEU A 103 7.12 -2.25 -23.86
CA LEU A 103 6.71 -3.54 -24.43
C LEU A 103 5.31 -3.46 -25.05
N LEU A 104 4.34 -2.84 -24.36
CA LEU A 104 2.98 -2.65 -24.85
C LEU A 104 2.95 -1.86 -26.17
N VAL A 105 3.71 -0.76 -26.25
CA VAL A 105 3.83 0.04 -27.47
C VAL A 105 4.42 -0.79 -28.62
N VAL A 106 5.48 -1.57 -28.37
CA VAL A 106 6.06 -2.48 -29.38
C VAL A 106 5.06 -3.54 -29.83
N LEU A 107 4.29 -4.13 -28.91
CA LEU A 107 3.26 -5.12 -29.23
C LEU A 107 2.10 -4.52 -30.04
N LEU A 108 1.64 -3.32 -29.68
CA LEU A 108 0.59 -2.60 -30.40
C LEU A 108 1.04 -2.24 -31.83
N ILE A 109 2.27 -1.77 -31.99
CA ILE A 109 2.86 -1.51 -33.32
C ILE A 109 2.92 -2.80 -34.14
N LYS A 110 3.39 -3.91 -33.55
CA LYS A 110 3.53 -5.19 -34.25
C LYS A 110 2.19 -5.82 -34.63
N ARG A 111 1.15 -5.63 -33.81
CA ARG A 111 -0.23 -6.10 -34.08
C ARG A 111 -0.94 -5.28 -35.17
N SER A 112 -0.52 -4.03 -35.41
CA SER A 112 -1.12 -3.17 -36.42
C SER A 112 -0.51 -3.32 -37.83
N THR A 113 0.62 -4.03 -37.94
CA THR A 113 1.37 -4.25 -39.20
C THR A 113 1.18 -5.67 -39.77
N ILE A 114 0.35 -6.49 -39.13
CA ILE A 114 -0.10 -7.82 -39.57
C ILE A 114 -1.60 -7.73 -39.86
#